data_AF-A0A3C1KSS6-F1
#
_entry.id   AF-A0A3C1KSS6-F1
#
_cell.length_a   1.000
_cell.length_b   1.000
_cell.length_c   1.000
_cell.angle_alpha   90.00
_cell.angle_beta   90.00
_cell.angle_gamma   90.00
#
_symmetry.space_group_name_H-M   'P 1'
#
loop_
_entity.id
_entity.type
_entity.pdbx_description
1 polymer ?
#
loop_
_entity_poly.entity_id
_entity_poly.type
_entity_poly.pdbx_seq_one_letter_code
_entity_poly.pdbx_strand_id
1 'polypeptide(L)'
;GGHGALVLALRNPGRFASVSAFAPIVAPTQCPWGEKAFSHYLGPERDSWAQYDSCALIRAGAPQLPMLVDQGEADNFLEPQLKTSLLEAACADRGFKATIRRQPGYDHSYYFIASFIGEHIAFHAEALASA
;
A
#
# COMPACT_ATOMS: atom_id res chain seq x y z
N GLY A 1 5.87 3.32 6.76
CA GLY A 1 6.09 1.87 6.57
C GLY A 1 5.43 1.39 5.29
N GLY A 2 4.22 0.85 5.37
CA GLY A 2 3.50 0.25 4.24
C GLY A 2 3.39 1.12 2.98
N HIS A 3 3.09 2.41 3.16
CA HIS A 3 3.14 3.42 2.09
C HIS A 3 4.43 3.36 1.25
N GLY A 4 5.58 3.43 1.92
CA GLY A 4 6.89 3.45 1.26
C GLY A 4 7.21 2.13 0.56
N ALA A 5 6.83 0.99 1.15
CA ALA A 5 7.03 -0.31 0.54
C ALA A 5 6.30 -0.40 -0.82
N LEU A 6 5.01 -0.02 -0.85
CA LEU A 6 4.21 -0.04 -2.07
C LEU A 6 4.76 0.94 -3.12
N VAL A 7 5.05 2.18 -2.74
CA VAL A 7 5.61 3.19 -3.67
C VAL A 7 6.96 2.73 -4.24
N LEU A 8 7.87 2.25 -3.40
CA LEU A 8 9.19 1.81 -3.85
C LEU A 8 9.07 0.64 -4.82
N ALA A 9 8.25 -0.37 -4.50
CA ALA A 9 8.11 -1.53 -5.38
C ALA A 9 7.49 -1.16 -6.74
N LEU A 10 6.43 -0.34 -6.75
CA LEU A 10 5.73 0.09 -7.98
C LEU A 10 6.60 0.97 -8.89
N ARG A 11 7.49 1.78 -8.31
CA ARG A 11 8.39 2.67 -9.08
C ARG A 11 9.68 2.02 -9.57
N ASN A 12 10.00 0.85 -9.03
CA ASN A 12 11.27 0.18 -9.30
C ASN A 12 11.01 -1.22 -9.87
N PRO A 13 10.40 -1.32 -11.05
CA PRO A 13 10.07 -2.60 -11.65
C PRO A 13 11.32 -3.45 -11.85
N GLY A 14 11.21 -4.74 -11.54
CA GLY A 14 12.31 -5.70 -11.60
C GLY A 14 13.29 -5.67 -10.41
N ARG A 15 13.18 -4.70 -9.49
CA ARG A 15 14.04 -4.66 -8.29
C ARG A 15 13.50 -5.47 -7.10
N PHE A 16 12.20 -5.74 -7.09
CA PHE A 16 11.52 -6.46 -6.00
C PHE A 16 10.71 -7.61 -6.58
N ALA A 17 10.88 -8.82 -6.02
CA ALA A 17 10.14 -10.01 -6.43
C ALA A 17 8.66 -9.97 -5.97
N SER A 18 8.38 -9.29 -4.86
CA SER A 18 7.04 -9.10 -4.30
C SER A 18 7.02 -7.92 -3.34
N VAL A 19 5.82 -7.44 -2.99
CA VAL A 19 5.63 -6.39 -1.98
C VAL A 19 4.44 -6.73 -1.08
N SER A 20 4.57 -6.44 0.21
CA SER A 20 3.44 -6.53 1.13
C SER A 20 3.41 -5.37 2.12
N ALA A 21 2.24 -5.12 2.71
CA ALA A 21 2.06 -4.07 3.70
C ALA A 21 0.93 -4.36 4.69
N PHE A 22 1.12 -3.91 5.94
CA PHE A 22 0.07 -3.81 6.95
C PHE A 22 -0.40 -2.36 7.05
N ALA A 23 -1.72 -2.17 7.07
CA ALA A 23 -2.38 -0.87 7.25
C ALA A 23 -1.69 0.28 6.48
N PRO A 24 -1.46 0.15 5.15
CA PRO A 24 -0.73 1.16 4.39
C PRO A 24 -1.56 2.43 4.17
N ILE A 25 -0.89 3.59 4.19
CA ILE A 25 -1.42 4.81 3.56
C ILE A 25 -1.27 4.64 2.05
N VAL A 26 -2.37 4.31 1.36
CA VAL A 26 -2.34 3.96 -0.08
C VAL A 26 -2.53 5.16 -1.01
N ALA A 27 -3.16 6.22 -0.50
CA ALA A 27 -3.49 7.43 -1.24
C ALA A 27 -3.09 8.68 -0.43
N PRO A 28 -1.79 8.90 -0.14
CA PRO A 28 -1.34 10.08 0.62
C PRO A 28 -1.72 11.42 -0.01
N THR A 29 -1.99 11.47 -1.32
CA THR A 29 -2.53 12.68 -1.96
C THR A 29 -3.98 13.00 -1.59
N GLN A 30 -4.65 12.09 -0.87
CA GLN A 30 -6.07 12.15 -0.51
C GLN A 30 -6.30 11.91 0.99
N CYS A 31 -5.28 12.14 1.83
CA CYS A 31 -5.43 12.08 3.28
C CYS A 31 -4.62 13.12 4.04
N PRO A 32 -5.06 13.56 5.24
CA PRO A 32 -4.41 14.65 5.98
C PRO A 32 -2.93 14.41 6.30
N TRP A 33 -2.54 13.17 6.65
CA TRP A 33 -1.13 12.87 6.91
C TRP A 33 -0.26 13.04 5.68
N GLY A 34 -0.72 12.56 4.52
CA GLY A 34 0.03 12.69 3.28
C GLY A 34 0.08 14.14 2.80
N GLU A 35 -1.03 14.88 2.83
CA GLU A 35 -1.05 16.31 2.47
C GLU A 35 -0.12 17.15 3.34
N LYS A 36 -0.13 16.90 4.66
CA LYS A 36 0.78 17.57 5.59
C LYS A 36 2.23 17.22 5.25
N ALA A 37 2.57 15.94 5.10
CA ALA A 37 3.95 15.55 4.81
C ALA A 37 4.44 16.09 3.46
N PHE A 38 3.67 15.91 2.40
CA PHE A 38 4.07 16.29 1.05
C PHE A 38 4.15 17.80 0.86
N SER A 39 3.26 18.60 1.46
CA SER A 39 3.39 20.06 1.39
C SER A 39 4.68 20.58 2.02
N HIS A 40 5.20 19.91 3.06
CA HIS A 40 6.46 20.30 3.71
C HIS A 40 7.70 19.80 2.96
N TYR A 41 7.66 18.58 2.38
CA TYR A 41 8.84 17.96 1.76
C TYR A 41 8.93 18.14 0.25
N LEU A 42 7.80 18.18 -0.45
CA LEU A 42 7.71 18.24 -1.90
C LEU A 42 7.22 19.60 -2.40
N GLY A 43 6.75 20.47 -1.49
CA GLY A 43 6.21 21.78 -1.82
C GLY A 43 4.75 21.74 -2.28
N PRO A 44 4.20 22.88 -2.75
CA PRO A 44 2.77 23.05 -3.00
C PRO A 44 2.28 22.43 -4.32
N GLU A 45 3.19 22.02 -5.21
CA GLU A 45 2.84 21.46 -6.52
C GLU A 45 2.31 20.03 -6.38
N ARG A 46 0.98 19.89 -6.26
CA ARG A 46 0.32 18.60 -6.00
C ARG A 46 0.51 17.56 -7.10
N ASP A 47 0.68 17.99 -8.35
CA ASP A 47 0.89 17.06 -9.46
C ASP A 47 2.19 16.24 -9.27
N SER A 48 3.20 16.85 -8.66
CA SER A 48 4.47 16.17 -8.33
C SER A 48 4.31 15.07 -7.28
N TRP A 49 3.23 15.08 -6.50
CA TRP A 49 2.99 14.12 -5.41
C TRP A 49 2.52 12.76 -5.93
N ALA A 50 1.94 12.71 -7.14
CA ALA A 50 1.41 11.48 -7.72
C ALA A 50 2.48 10.37 -7.86
N GLN A 51 3.75 10.75 -8.04
CA GLN A 51 4.87 9.79 -8.08
C GLN A 51 5.16 9.14 -6.71
N TYR A 52 4.53 9.60 -5.63
CA TYR A 52 4.64 9.06 -4.28
C TYR A 52 3.26 8.64 -3.77
N ASP A 53 2.36 8.18 -4.63
CA ASP A 53 1.02 7.72 -4.24
C ASP A 53 0.76 6.37 -4.91
N SER A 54 0.51 5.33 -4.11
CA SER A 54 0.39 3.96 -4.64
C SER A 54 -0.82 3.81 -5.57
N CYS A 55 -1.95 4.45 -5.24
CA CYS A 55 -3.13 4.43 -6.08
C CYS A 55 -2.88 5.18 -7.39
N ALA A 56 -2.21 6.33 -7.34
CA ALA A 56 -1.85 7.09 -8.54
C ALA A 56 -0.86 6.31 -9.43
N LEU A 57 0.14 5.66 -8.85
CA LEU A 57 1.12 4.84 -9.57
C LEU A 57 0.46 3.65 -10.28
N ILE A 58 -0.43 2.92 -9.61
CA ILE A 58 -1.20 1.82 -10.24
C ILE A 58 -2.03 2.38 -11.40
N ARG A 59 -2.76 3.48 -11.17
CA ARG A 59 -3.55 4.15 -12.22
C ARG A 59 -2.67 4.68 -13.36
N ALA A 60 -1.42 5.01 -13.14
CA ALA A 60 -0.49 5.42 -14.19
C ALA A 60 0.09 4.24 -15.00
N GLY A 61 -0.25 2.99 -14.65
CA GLY A 61 0.21 1.80 -15.37
C GLY A 61 1.49 1.19 -14.79
N ALA A 62 1.71 1.30 -13.47
CA ALA A 62 2.80 0.60 -12.81
C ALA A 62 2.79 -0.90 -13.14
N PRO A 63 3.96 -1.53 -13.42
CA PRO A 63 4.03 -2.94 -13.77
C PRO A 63 3.50 -3.86 -12.66
N GLN A 64 2.86 -4.95 -13.09
CA GLN A 64 2.37 -5.99 -12.18
C GLN A 64 3.53 -6.63 -11.40
N LEU A 65 3.30 -6.81 -10.10
CA LEU A 65 4.11 -7.66 -9.22
C LEU A 65 3.19 -8.33 -8.19
N PRO A 66 3.61 -9.44 -7.56
CA PRO A 66 2.88 -10.00 -6.43
C PRO A 66 2.73 -8.94 -5.33
N MET A 67 1.48 -8.67 -4.94
CA MET A 67 1.14 -7.70 -3.90
C MET A 67 0.17 -8.30 -2.87
N LEU A 68 0.51 -8.18 -1.59
CA LEU A 68 -0.33 -8.57 -0.45
C LEU A 68 -0.53 -7.39 0.52
N VAL A 69 -1.76 -7.06 0.86
CA VAL A 69 -2.08 -6.03 1.86
C VAL A 69 -3.04 -6.61 2.89
N ASP A 70 -2.72 -6.39 4.16
CA ASP A 70 -3.61 -6.66 5.28
C ASP A 70 -4.04 -5.35 5.93
N GLN A 71 -5.35 -5.22 6.16
CA GLN A 71 -5.97 -4.07 6.80
C GLN A 71 -6.90 -4.52 7.93
N GLY A 72 -6.64 -4.09 9.15
CA GLY A 72 -7.59 -4.24 10.26
C GLY A 72 -8.85 -3.40 10.01
N GLU A 73 -10.04 -3.99 10.18
CA GLU A 73 -11.32 -3.28 10.00
C GLU A 73 -11.69 -2.39 11.19
N ALA A 74 -11.14 -2.66 12.38
CA ALA A 74 -11.30 -1.83 13.57
C ALA A 74 -10.17 -0.79 13.72
N ASP A 75 -9.40 -0.57 12.65
CA ASP A 75 -8.34 0.44 12.61
C ASP A 75 -8.94 1.85 12.55
N ASN A 76 -8.71 2.63 13.60
CA ASN A 76 -9.19 4.00 13.72
C ASN A 76 -8.67 4.95 12.63
N PHE A 77 -7.60 4.58 11.91
CA PHE A 77 -7.01 5.37 10.84
C PHE A 77 -7.51 4.96 9.44
N LEU A 78 -8.29 3.87 9.33
CA LEU A 78 -8.72 3.29 8.06
C LEU A 78 -9.33 4.32 7.11
N GLU A 79 -10.42 4.95 7.54
CA GLU A 79 -11.14 5.93 6.74
C GLU A 79 -10.44 7.29 6.64
N PRO A 80 -9.88 7.88 7.71
CA PRO A 80 -9.29 9.21 7.60
C PRO A 80 -7.91 9.21 6.91
N GLN A 81 -7.11 8.15 7.06
CA GLN A 81 -5.69 8.17 6.65
C GLN A 81 -5.33 7.07 5.65
N LEU A 82 -5.73 5.84 5.89
CA LEU A 82 -5.19 4.69 5.16
C LEU A 82 -5.81 4.56 3.78
N LYS A 83 -7.13 4.76 3.69
CA LYS A 83 -7.92 4.80 2.46
C LYS A 83 -7.86 3.51 1.63
N THR A 84 -7.85 2.35 2.28
CA THR A 84 -7.68 1.03 1.64
C THR A 84 -8.68 0.77 0.50
N SER A 85 -9.89 1.31 0.58
CA SER A 85 -10.89 1.23 -0.51
C SER A 85 -10.43 1.88 -1.82
N LEU A 86 -9.57 2.90 -1.76
CA LEU A 86 -9.00 3.54 -2.94
C LEU A 86 -7.98 2.64 -3.65
N LEU A 87 -7.26 1.79 -2.90
CA LEU A 87 -6.36 0.80 -3.49
C LEU A 87 -7.16 -0.30 -4.20
N GLU A 88 -8.20 -0.81 -3.56
CA GLU A 88 -9.13 -1.78 -4.17
C GLU A 88 -9.69 -1.25 -5.49
N ALA A 89 -10.17 0.00 -5.50
CA ALA A 89 -10.68 0.66 -6.70
C ALA A 89 -9.58 0.86 -7.77
N ALA A 90 -8.38 1.31 -7.38
CA ALA A 90 -7.27 1.50 -8.32
C ALA A 90 -6.85 0.18 -8.98
N CYS A 91 -6.82 -0.90 -8.21
CA CYS A 91 -6.54 -2.23 -8.71
C CYS A 91 -7.62 -2.71 -9.69
N ALA A 92 -8.89 -2.57 -9.33
CA ALA A 92 -10.02 -2.94 -10.19
C ALA A 92 -10.00 -2.18 -11.53
N ASP A 93 -9.80 -0.86 -11.49
CA ASP A 93 -9.81 0.01 -12.67
C ASP A 93 -8.69 -0.29 -13.68
N ARG A 94 -7.59 -0.87 -13.21
CA ARG A 94 -6.43 -1.22 -14.05
C ARG A 94 -6.25 -2.73 -14.26
N GLY A 95 -7.12 -3.55 -13.68
CA GLY A 95 -6.94 -5.01 -13.66
C GLY A 95 -5.65 -5.44 -12.95
N PHE A 96 -5.13 -4.62 -12.03
CA PHE A 96 -3.92 -4.93 -11.27
C PHE A 96 -4.27 -5.97 -10.19
N LYS A 97 -3.60 -7.11 -10.23
CA LYS A 97 -3.88 -8.22 -9.31
C LYS A 97 -3.17 -7.99 -7.99
N ALA A 98 -3.90 -7.60 -6.96
CA ALA A 98 -3.42 -7.50 -5.59
C ALA A 98 -4.33 -8.31 -4.66
N THR A 99 -3.74 -9.01 -3.69
CA THR A 99 -4.48 -9.66 -2.61
C THR A 99 -4.65 -8.65 -1.49
N ILE A 100 -5.86 -8.13 -1.31
CA ILE A 100 -6.17 -7.15 -0.26
C ILE A 100 -7.14 -7.83 0.72
N ARG A 101 -6.67 -8.02 1.95
CA ARG A 101 -7.40 -8.72 3.01
C ARG A 101 -7.87 -7.72 4.05
N ARG A 102 -9.16 -7.77 4.36
CA ARG A 102 -9.78 -7.06 5.47
C ARG A 102 -9.86 -8.01 6.65
N GLN A 103 -9.36 -7.59 7.80
CA GLN A 103 -9.24 -8.42 9.01
C GLN A 103 -10.21 -7.88 10.09
N PRO A 104 -11.38 -8.52 10.27
CA PRO A 104 -12.40 -8.05 11.20
C PRO A 104 -11.90 -7.96 12.64
N GLY A 105 -12.18 -6.85 13.32
CA GLY A 105 -11.84 -6.65 14.73
C GLY A 105 -10.37 -6.32 15.02
N TYR A 106 -9.49 -6.33 14.01
CA TYR A 106 -8.08 -5.96 14.17
C TYR A 106 -7.87 -4.45 14.03
N ASP A 107 -6.92 -3.92 14.80
CA ASP A 107 -6.59 -2.50 14.90
C ASP A 107 -5.29 -2.15 14.14
N HIS A 108 -4.67 -1.02 14.48
CA HIS A 108 -3.40 -0.54 13.89
C HIS A 108 -2.14 -1.05 14.62
N SER A 109 -2.29 -1.89 15.64
CA SER A 109 -1.21 -2.19 16.57
C SER A 109 -0.25 -3.27 16.04
N TYR A 110 0.85 -3.47 16.75
CA TYR A 110 1.71 -4.61 16.50
C TYR A 110 1.07 -5.96 16.84
N TYR A 111 -0.02 -6.02 17.62
CA TYR A 111 -0.77 -7.26 17.81
C TYR A 111 -1.43 -7.71 16.51
N PHE A 112 -1.98 -6.76 15.75
CA PHE A 112 -2.48 -7.02 14.40
C PHE A 112 -1.36 -7.53 13.48
N ILE A 113 -0.24 -6.81 13.41
CA ILE A 113 0.92 -7.22 12.58
C ILE A 113 1.41 -8.62 12.95
N ALA A 114 1.63 -8.88 14.25
CA ALA A 114 2.14 -10.15 14.74
C ALA A 114 1.21 -11.33 14.44
N SER A 115 -0.10 -11.09 14.34
CA SER A 115 -1.09 -12.14 14.02
C SER A 115 -0.94 -12.69 12.60
N PHE A 116 -0.45 -11.87 11.66
CA PHE A 116 -0.43 -12.19 10.23
C PHE A 116 0.97 -12.12 9.58
N ILE A 117 2.00 -11.71 10.32
CA ILE A 117 3.37 -11.57 9.78
C ILE A 117 3.92 -12.88 9.21
N GLY A 118 3.56 -14.03 9.79
CA GLY A 118 3.96 -15.34 9.27
C GLY A 118 3.48 -15.58 7.84
N GLU A 119 2.28 -15.11 7.50
CA GLU A 119 1.70 -15.24 6.17
C GLU A 119 2.36 -14.30 5.16
N HIS A 120 2.74 -13.10 5.59
CA HIS A 120 3.54 -12.17 4.77
C HIS A 120 4.94 -12.73 4.47
N ILE A 121 5.58 -13.36 5.47
CA ILE A 121 6.88 -14.02 5.29
C ILE A 121 6.75 -15.17 4.28
N ALA A 122 5.73 -16.01 4.42
CA ALA A 122 5.48 -17.12 3.48
C ALA A 122 5.23 -16.61 2.06
N PHE A 123 4.39 -15.58 1.90
CA PHE A 123 4.13 -14.91 0.62
C PHE A 123 5.41 -14.40 -0.04
N HIS A 124 6.30 -13.75 0.73
CA HIS A 124 7.57 -13.27 0.20
C HIS A 124 8.54 -14.40 -0.13
N ALA A 125 8.59 -15.45 0.69
CA ALA A 125 9.44 -16.62 0.45
C ALA A 125 9.07 -17.33 -0.86
N GLU A 126 7.77 -17.49 -1.15
CA GLU A 126 7.28 -18.06 -2.40
C GLU A 126 7.74 -17.22 -3.61
N ALA A 127 7.52 -15.90 -3.56
CA ALA A 127 7.93 -15.01 -4.64
C ALA A 127 9.45 -15.02 -4.87
N LEU A 128 10.25 -15.04 -3.81
CA LEU A 128 11.71 -15.09 -3.89
C LEU A 128 12.24 -16.41 -4.43
N ALA A 129 11.57 -17.53 -4.15
CA ALA A 129 11.93 -18.83 -4.71
C ALA A 129 11.62 -18.95 -6.21
N SER A 130 10.68 -18.13 -6.71
CA SER A 130 10.24 -18.11 -8.10
C SER A 130 10.92 -17.05 -8.99
N ALA A 131 11.76 -16.19 -8.39
CA ALA A 131 12.45 -15.08 -9.05
C ALA A 131 13.84 -15.49 -9.57
#